data_AF-A8WH04-F1
#
_entry.id   AF-A8WH04-F1
#
_cell.length_a   1.000
_cell.length_b   1.000
_cell.length_c   1.000
_cell.angle_alpha   90.00
_cell.angle_beta   90.00
_cell.angle_gamma   90.00
#
_symmetry.space_group_name_H-M   'P 1'
#
loop_
_entity.id
_entity.type
_entity.pdbx_description
1 polymer ?
#
loop_
_entity_poly.entity_id
_entity_poly.type
_entity_poly.pdbx_seq_one_letter_code
_entity_poly.pdbx_strand_id
1 'polypeptide(L)'
;MDEKARSLLLQNRTALVRDIRTAYIMDHMISDQVITPEEEAQVKSQRTQMDKANFLINLILGKSNQAYVSFYNALLHEGYKDLAVLLKEAANAELSDSTKSSSNGITSYVKTVLCEGAVPQRPVVFVTRLKLVSKIQQSLYKLSVESGWVTVYGMAGCGKTVLAAEALRDHKILNECFPGGVHWVSVGRQDKAGLLMKLQNLCTRLDQEAKYSQRPPLNAEEARERLRLMVNRMYPRCLIVLDDVWDSWVLKAFDIQCRVLITSRDKSVTDSLPGFKEAVHVDSELEHSKGLEILSRFLNIKAEALPSQAHNIIKESFPSATATGEKLFQ
;
A
#
# COMPACT_ATOMS: atom_id res chain seq x y z
N MET A 1 11.40 -4.71 5.51
CA MET A 1 12.54 -3.76 5.57
C MET A 1 12.37 -2.74 4.46
N ASP A 2 13.20 -1.71 4.42
CA ASP A 2 13.17 -0.67 3.41
C ASP A 2 13.86 -1.04 2.11
N GLU A 3 13.59 -0.26 1.07
CA GLU A 3 14.08 -0.52 -0.29
C GLU A 3 15.61 -0.52 -0.37
N LYS A 4 16.28 0.38 0.36
CA LYS A 4 17.75 0.48 0.35
C LYS A 4 18.38 -0.74 1.02
N ALA A 5 17.89 -1.13 2.20
CA ALA A 5 18.29 -2.33 2.92
C ALA A 5 18.06 -3.59 2.06
N ARG A 6 16.87 -3.71 1.47
CA ARG A 6 16.51 -4.85 0.61
C ARG A 6 17.41 -4.93 -0.62
N SER A 7 17.66 -3.80 -1.29
CA SER A 7 18.56 -3.72 -2.45
C SER A 7 19.98 -4.16 -2.11
N LEU A 8 20.53 -3.68 -0.99
CA LEU A 8 21.88 -4.05 -0.56
C LEU A 8 22.00 -5.54 -0.20
N LEU A 9 20.99 -6.13 0.45
CA LEU A 9 20.98 -7.58 0.71
C LEU A 9 20.92 -8.39 -0.58
N LEU A 10 20.11 -7.97 -1.56
CA LEU A 10 19.99 -8.68 -2.83
C LEU A 10 21.25 -8.54 -3.69
N GLN A 11 21.81 -7.34 -3.79
CA GLN A 11 23.02 -7.07 -4.56
C GLN A 11 24.22 -7.86 -4.04
N ASN A 12 24.34 -7.97 -2.72
CA ASN A 12 25.47 -8.65 -2.06
C ASN A 12 25.15 -10.09 -1.66
N ARG A 13 24.00 -10.62 -2.10
CA ARG A 13 23.51 -11.95 -1.72
C ARG A 13 24.52 -13.06 -2.01
N THR A 14 25.15 -13.03 -3.17
CA THR A 14 26.11 -14.07 -3.57
C THR A 14 27.31 -14.15 -2.62
N ALA A 15 27.86 -13.00 -2.23
CA ALA A 15 28.95 -12.92 -1.25
C ALA A 15 28.48 -13.38 0.14
N LEU A 16 27.30 -12.91 0.58
CA LEU A 16 26.72 -13.30 1.87
C LEU A 16 26.46 -14.80 1.95
N VAL A 17 25.81 -15.40 0.96
CA VAL A 17 25.52 -16.85 0.93
C VAL A 17 26.81 -17.67 1.00
N ARG A 18 27.85 -17.24 0.28
CA ARG A 18 29.13 -17.95 0.20
C ARG A 18 29.89 -17.97 1.51
N ASP A 19 29.92 -16.85 2.21
CA ASP A 19 30.94 -16.61 3.22
C ASP A 19 30.40 -16.67 4.67
N ILE A 20 29.08 -16.55 4.90
CA ILE A 20 28.52 -16.48 6.27
C ILE A 20 28.28 -17.84 6.92
N ARG A 21 28.67 -18.03 8.18
CA ARG A 21 28.21 -19.18 9.00
C ARG A 21 26.96 -18.79 9.79
N THR A 22 25.83 -19.41 9.46
CA THR A 22 24.53 -19.01 10.00
C THR A 22 24.35 -19.26 11.49
N ALA A 23 25.03 -20.25 12.08
CA ALA A 23 24.83 -20.62 13.49
C ALA A 23 25.05 -19.43 14.44
N TYR A 24 26.23 -18.81 14.38
CA TYR A 24 26.60 -17.73 15.29
C TYR A 24 25.84 -16.42 15.01
N ILE A 25 25.55 -16.15 13.74
CA ILE A 25 24.74 -14.99 13.36
C ILE A 25 23.32 -15.14 13.92
N MET A 26 22.72 -16.32 13.82
CA MET A 26 21.35 -16.56 14.31
C MET A 26 21.27 -16.45 15.82
N ASP A 27 22.29 -16.85 16.59
CA ASP A 27 22.31 -16.70 18.05
C ASP A 27 22.12 -15.22 18.46
N HIS A 28 22.81 -14.30 17.79
CA HIS A 28 22.64 -12.86 17.98
C HIS A 28 21.24 -12.38 17.59
N MET A 29 20.73 -12.84 16.45
CA MET A 29 19.42 -12.43 15.95
C MET A 29 18.25 -13.00 16.76
N ILE A 30 18.44 -14.14 17.42
CA ILE A 30 17.48 -14.71 18.38
C ILE A 30 17.49 -13.89 19.68
N SER A 31 18.67 -13.50 20.16
CA SER A 31 18.80 -12.61 21.33
C SER A 31 18.11 -11.26 21.11
N ASP A 32 18.19 -10.73 19.89
CA ASP A 32 17.50 -9.50 19.48
C ASP A 32 15.99 -9.70 19.18
N GLN A 33 15.48 -10.93 19.37
CA GLN A 33 14.09 -11.33 19.13
C GLN A 33 13.61 -11.09 17.69
N VAL A 34 14.52 -11.03 16.72
CA VAL A 34 14.19 -10.87 15.30
C VAL A 34 14.09 -12.19 14.55
N ILE A 35 14.65 -13.27 15.09
CA ILE A 35 14.50 -14.65 14.58
C ILE A 35 13.93 -15.53 15.70
N THR A 36 12.96 -16.38 15.37
CA THR A 36 12.38 -17.33 16.33
C THR A 36 13.12 -18.66 16.34
N PRO A 37 13.02 -19.46 17.41
CA PRO A 37 13.61 -20.79 17.47
C PRO A 37 13.11 -21.73 16.35
N GLU A 38 11.85 -21.58 15.93
CA GLU A 38 11.27 -22.38 14.84
C GLU A 38 11.93 -22.04 13.49
N GLU A 39 12.15 -20.75 13.22
CA GLU A 39 12.84 -20.29 12.02
C GLU A 39 14.31 -20.74 12.01
N GLU A 40 14.95 -20.73 13.18
CA GLU A 40 16.30 -21.26 13.34
C GLU A 40 16.36 -22.76 13.02
N ALA A 41 15.39 -23.55 13.49
CA ALA A 41 15.28 -24.97 13.18
C ALA A 41 15.08 -25.21 11.67
N GLN A 42 14.29 -24.37 11.00
CA GLN A 42 14.11 -24.42 9.54
C GLN A 42 15.40 -24.14 8.79
N VAL A 43 16.18 -23.13 9.22
CA VAL A 43 17.52 -22.87 8.68
C VAL A 43 18.42 -24.07 8.94
N LYS A 44 18.50 -24.58 10.17
CA LYS A 44 19.36 -25.72 10.53
C LYS A 44 19.06 -26.99 9.75
N SER A 45 17.79 -27.20 9.35
CA SER A 45 17.36 -28.36 8.56
C SER A 45 17.83 -28.35 7.10
N GLN A 46 18.36 -27.23 6.59
CA GLN A 46 18.93 -27.18 5.25
C GLN A 46 20.21 -28.02 5.13
N ARG A 47 20.46 -28.59 3.95
CA ARG A 47 21.50 -29.59 3.73
C ARG A 47 22.91 -29.02 3.77
N THR A 48 23.17 -27.97 3.01
CA THR A 48 24.50 -27.36 2.92
C THR A 48 24.56 -26.04 3.66
N GLN A 49 25.75 -25.58 4.05
CA GLN A 49 25.88 -24.24 4.65
C GLN A 49 25.40 -23.15 3.69
N MET A 50 25.61 -23.31 2.37
CA MET A 50 25.12 -22.39 1.35
C MET A 50 23.58 -22.33 1.38
N ASP A 51 22.91 -23.48 1.45
CA ASP A 51 21.45 -23.53 1.55
C ASP A 51 20.95 -22.88 2.85
N LYS A 52 21.67 -23.11 3.97
CA LYS A 52 21.38 -22.45 5.26
C LYS A 52 21.46 -20.94 5.14
N ALA A 53 22.56 -20.42 4.58
CA ALA A 53 22.77 -18.99 4.39
C ALA A 53 21.75 -18.39 3.42
N ASN A 54 21.44 -19.08 2.33
CA ASN A 54 20.45 -18.66 1.36
C ASN A 54 19.04 -18.60 1.96
N PHE A 55 18.68 -19.59 2.79
CA PHE A 55 17.42 -19.62 3.52
C PHE A 55 17.35 -18.48 4.55
N LEU A 56 18.42 -18.28 5.33
CA LEU A 56 18.51 -17.19 6.30
C LEU A 56 18.35 -15.82 5.64
N ILE A 57 19.00 -15.57 4.50
CA ILE A 57 18.85 -14.31 3.77
C ILE A 57 17.43 -14.13 3.23
N ASN A 58 16.79 -15.20 2.75
CA ASN A 58 15.37 -15.16 2.36
C ASN A 58 14.45 -14.81 3.53
N LEU A 59 14.71 -15.39 4.69
CA LEU A 59 13.98 -15.09 5.92
C LEU A 59 14.11 -13.60 6.25
N ILE A 60 15.35 -13.09 6.28
CA ILE A 60 15.65 -11.70 6.61
C ILE A 60 14.98 -10.74 5.63
N LEU A 61 15.03 -11.02 4.32
CA LEU A 61 14.36 -10.20 3.28
C LEU A 61 12.85 -10.04 3.51
N GLY A 62 12.21 -10.99 4.19
CA GLY A 62 10.81 -10.94 4.60
C GLY A 62 10.55 -10.21 5.93
N LYS A 63 11.60 -9.76 6.65
CA LYS A 63 11.49 -9.16 8.00
C LYS A 63 11.61 -7.63 8.01
N SER A 64 11.46 -7.02 9.19
CA SER A 64 11.52 -5.57 9.43
C SER A 64 12.95 -5.01 9.28
N ASN A 65 13.08 -3.67 9.33
CA ASN A 65 14.40 -3.03 9.35
C ASN A 65 15.22 -3.41 10.59
N GLN A 66 14.56 -3.63 11.72
CA GLN A 66 15.23 -4.12 12.94
C GLN A 66 15.95 -5.44 12.68
N ALA A 67 15.37 -6.36 11.88
CA ALA A 67 16.03 -7.61 11.52
C ALA A 67 17.23 -7.38 10.59
N TYR A 68 17.18 -6.39 9.71
CA TYR A 68 18.31 -5.99 8.88
C TYR A 68 19.46 -5.42 9.74
N VAL A 69 19.16 -4.51 10.66
CA VAL A 69 20.14 -3.89 11.56
C VAL A 69 20.73 -4.95 12.50
N SER A 70 19.90 -5.82 13.07
CA SER A 70 20.35 -6.96 13.88
C SER A 70 21.27 -7.90 13.08
N PHE A 71 20.92 -8.25 11.84
CA PHE A 71 21.79 -9.03 10.96
C PHE A 71 23.12 -8.34 10.67
N TYR A 72 23.10 -7.04 10.36
CA TYR A 72 24.30 -6.24 10.16
C TYR A 72 25.20 -6.22 11.41
N ASN A 73 24.61 -6.05 12.61
CA ASN A 73 25.35 -6.08 13.86
C ASN A 73 25.91 -7.47 14.16
N ALA A 74 25.14 -8.53 13.91
CA ALA A 74 25.59 -9.91 14.05
C ALA A 74 26.79 -10.20 13.13
N LEU A 75 26.80 -9.69 11.89
CA LEU A 75 27.96 -9.80 11.00
C LEU A 75 29.20 -9.10 11.56
N LEU A 76 29.04 -7.91 12.17
CA LEU A 76 30.15 -7.20 12.81
C LEU A 76 30.69 -7.95 14.04
N HIS A 77 29.80 -8.46 14.88
CA HIS A 77 30.15 -9.21 16.09
C HIS A 77 30.90 -10.50 15.76
N GLU A 78 30.47 -11.20 14.72
CA GLU A 78 31.08 -12.45 14.25
C GLU A 78 32.29 -12.24 13.33
N GLY A 79 32.76 -11.00 13.18
CA GLY A 79 34.00 -10.68 12.47
C GLY A 79 33.90 -10.63 10.94
N TYR A 80 32.71 -10.72 10.36
CA TYR A 80 32.46 -10.56 8.92
C TYR A 80 32.49 -9.08 8.49
N LYS A 81 33.59 -8.38 8.79
CA LYS A 81 33.72 -6.93 8.57
C LYS A 81 33.55 -6.56 7.10
N ASP A 82 34.13 -7.34 6.18
CA ASP A 82 34.05 -7.07 4.75
C ASP A 82 32.61 -7.19 4.22
N LEU A 83 31.83 -8.14 4.74
CA LEU A 83 30.43 -8.31 4.38
C LEU A 83 29.55 -7.24 5.04
N ALA A 84 29.84 -6.86 6.28
CA ALA A 84 29.12 -5.81 6.97
C ALA A 84 29.28 -4.45 6.29
N VAL A 85 30.47 -4.14 5.76
CA VAL A 85 30.72 -2.90 4.99
C VAL A 85 29.77 -2.76 3.82
N LEU A 86 29.41 -3.86 3.15
CA LEU A 86 28.46 -3.88 2.02
C LEU A 86 27.03 -3.49 2.44
N LEU A 87 26.70 -3.61 3.73
CA LEU A 87 25.36 -3.36 4.29
C LEU A 87 25.29 -2.08 5.14
N LYS A 88 26.44 -1.45 5.42
CA LYS A 88 26.60 -0.34 6.36
C LYS A 88 25.71 0.87 6.04
N GLU A 89 25.52 1.18 4.76
CA GLU A 89 24.81 2.40 4.37
C GLU A 89 23.32 2.42 4.75
N ALA A 90 22.66 1.27 4.77
CA ALA A 90 21.26 1.19 5.19
C ALA A 90 21.14 1.00 6.71
N ALA A 91 22.10 0.30 7.33
CA ALA A 91 22.10 0.12 8.79
C ALA A 91 22.32 1.43 9.56
N ASN A 92 23.15 2.34 9.02
CA ASN A 92 23.43 3.63 9.64
C ASN A 92 22.28 4.65 9.51
N ALA A 93 21.38 4.48 8.54
CA ALA A 93 20.26 5.39 8.36
C ALA A 93 19.29 5.34 9.55
N GLU A 94 19.09 4.17 10.18
CA GLU A 94 18.21 4.01 11.35
C GLU A 94 18.85 4.51 12.67
N LEU A 95 20.18 4.43 12.82
CA LEU A 95 20.89 5.01 13.96
C LEU A 95 20.71 6.54 14.02
N SER A 96 20.62 7.20 12.85
CA SER A 96 20.34 8.64 12.75
C SER A 96 18.85 9.02 12.82
N ASP A 97 17.93 8.09 12.57
CA ASP A 97 16.49 8.41 12.47
C ASP A 97 15.80 8.53 13.84
N SER A 98 16.48 8.14 14.92
CA SER A 98 15.99 8.33 16.30
C SER A 98 15.90 9.80 16.73
N THR A 99 16.49 10.74 15.97
CA THR A 99 16.54 12.15 16.39
C THR A 99 16.00 13.18 15.41
N LYS A 100 15.43 12.84 14.23
CA LYS A 100 14.80 13.86 13.34
C LYS A 100 13.91 13.27 12.23
N SER A 101 12.62 13.03 12.51
CA SER A 101 11.59 13.01 11.47
C SER A 101 10.19 13.29 12.03
N SER A 102 9.97 14.52 12.47
CA SER A 102 8.65 15.12 12.62
C SER A 102 8.09 15.60 11.26
N SER A 103 8.21 14.80 10.19
CA SER A 103 7.72 15.18 8.86
C SER A 103 6.98 14.03 8.13
N ASN A 104 5.65 14.15 8.10
CA ASN A 104 4.72 13.55 7.14
C ASN A 104 4.39 12.04 7.15
N GLY A 105 4.88 11.22 8.10
CA GLY A 105 4.38 9.84 8.26
C GLY A 105 4.64 8.86 7.09
N ILE A 106 5.33 9.30 6.03
CA ILE A 106 5.74 8.48 4.89
C ILE A 106 7.12 7.91 5.18
N THR A 107 7.14 6.71 5.75
CA THR A 107 8.38 5.96 5.95
C THR A 107 8.78 5.22 4.67
N SER A 108 10.00 4.70 4.65
CA SER A 108 10.46 3.86 3.54
C SER A 108 9.63 2.58 3.40
N TYR A 109 9.18 1.98 4.50
CA TYR A 109 8.17 0.92 4.51
C TYR A 109 6.89 1.31 3.76
N VAL A 110 6.34 2.50 4.03
CA VAL A 110 5.13 3.00 3.36
C VAL A 110 5.35 3.06 1.85
N LYS A 111 6.49 3.56 1.38
CA LYS A 111 6.79 3.64 -0.06
C LYS A 111 6.81 2.26 -0.71
N THR A 112 7.46 1.28 -0.08
CA THR A 112 7.55 -0.10 -0.59
C THR A 112 6.17 -0.74 -0.70
N VAL A 113 5.38 -0.73 0.37
CA VAL A 113 4.03 -1.34 0.39
C VAL A 113 3.12 -0.73 -0.67
N LEU A 114 3.13 0.60 -0.82
CA LEU A 114 2.31 1.27 -1.82
C LEU A 114 2.76 0.97 -3.26
N CYS A 115 4.08 0.87 -3.50
CA CYS A 115 4.62 0.53 -4.81
C CYS A 115 4.28 -0.91 -5.22
N GLU A 116 4.51 -1.88 -4.33
CA GLU A 116 4.17 -3.30 -4.55
C GLU A 116 2.66 -3.49 -4.74
N GLY A 117 1.87 -2.69 -4.04
CA GLY A 117 0.41 -2.65 -4.16
C GLY A 117 -0.12 -1.98 -5.41
N ALA A 118 0.74 -1.41 -6.27
CA ALA A 118 0.36 -0.60 -7.42
C ALA A 118 -0.52 0.61 -7.08
N VAL A 119 -0.36 1.18 -5.89
CA VAL A 119 -1.08 2.40 -5.47
C VAL A 119 -0.56 3.59 -6.30
N PRO A 120 -1.44 4.39 -6.94
CA PRO A 120 -1.02 5.52 -7.75
C PRO A 120 -0.16 6.51 -6.97
N GLN A 121 0.82 7.13 -7.63
CA GLN A 121 1.60 8.23 -7.06
C GLN A 121 0.75 9.49 -6.89
N ARG A 122 1.25 10.45 -6.10
CA ARG A 122 0.61 11.77 -6.00
C ARG A 122 0.66 12.46 -7.37
N PRO A 123 -0.37 13.26 -7.72
CA PRO A 123 -0.31 14.11 -8.91
C PRO A 123 0.81 15.15 -8.78
N VAL A 124 1.28 15.65 -9.92
CA VAL A 124 2.38 16.64 -10.02
C VAL A 124 2.14 17.84 -9.10
N VAL A 125 0.92 18.37 -9.11
CA VAL A 125 0.47 19.35 -8.13
C VAL A 125 -0.56 18.68 -7.23
N PHE A 126 -0.21 18.60 -5.95
CA PHE A 126 -1.02 17.97 -4.93
C PHE A 126 -1.30 18.96 -3.80
N VAL A 127 -2.54 18.98 -3.34
CA VAL A 127 -2.97 19.78 -2.19
C VAL A 127 -3.74 18.89 -1.22
N THR A 128 -3.36 18.94 0.05
CA THR A 128 -3.91 18.05 1.07
C THR A 128 -5.31 18.49 1.51
N ARG A 129 -6.25 17.54 1.55
CA ARG A 129 -7.61 17.69 2.10
C ARG A 129 -7.73 16.89 3.40
N LEU A 130 -7.03 17.33 4.45
CA LEU A 130 -6.83 16.58 5.71
C LEU A 130 -8.14 16.04 6.32
N LYS A 131 -9.20 16.86 6.37
CA LYS A 131 -10.50 16.43 6.94
C LYS A 131 -11.07 15.19 6.25
N LEU A 132 -10.96 15.08 4.93
CA LEU A 132 -11.44 13.92 4.19
C LEU A 132 -10.50 12.73 4.32
N VAL A 133 -9.19 12.97 4.26
CA VAL A 133 -8.17 11.93 4.49
C VAL A 133 -8.38 11.28 5.85
N SER A 134 -8.53 12.06 6.91
CA SER A 134 -8.78 11.55 8.27
C SER A 134 -10.10 10.78 8.38
N LYS A 135 -11.17 11.20 7.69
CA LYS A 135 -12.43 10.43 7.64
C LYS A 135 -12.22 9.06 6.99
N ILE A 136 -11.52 9.00 5.87
CA ILE A 136 -11.22 7.73 5.19
C ILE A 136 -10.37 6.85 6.10
N GLN A 137 -9.33 7.41 6.74
CA GLN A 137 -8.49 6.69 7.69
C GLN A 137 -9.29 6.13 8.88
N GLN A 138 -10.23 6.88 9.44
CA GLN A 138 -11.12 6.40 10.51
C GLN A 138 -11.99 5.22 10.06
N SER A 139 -12.55 5.27 8.84
CA SER A 139 -13.29 4.15 8.27
C SER A 139 -12.39 2.92 8.02
N LEU A 140 -11.14 3.15 7.58
CA LEU A 140 -10.14 2.08 7.42
C LEU A 140 -9.74 1.44 8.75
N TYR A 141 -9.65 2.20 9.85
CA TYR A 141 -9.43 1.64 11.18
C TYR A 141 -10.55 0.68 11.60
N LYS A 142 -11.82 1.03 11.37
CA LYS A 142 -12.94 0.12 11.65
C LYS A 142 -12.88 -1.13 10.77
N LEU A 143 -12.54 -0.97 9.50
CA LEU A 143 -12.33 -2.07 8.57
C LEU A 143 -11.16 -3.00 8.96
N SER A 144 -10.21 -2.52 9.77
CA SER A 144 -9.14 -3.38 10.29
C SER A 144 -9.67 -4.44 11.28
N VAL A 145 -10.69 -4.06 12.06
CA VAL A 145 -11.36 -4.90 13.06
C VAL A 145 -12.32 -5.88 12.40
N GLU A 146 -13.15 -5.39 11.47
CA GLU A 146 -14.16 -6.21 10.77
C GLU A 146 -13.93 -6.19 9.25
N SER A 147 -13.89 -7.36 8.61
CA SER A 147 -13.90 -7.45 7.14
C SER A 147 -15.20 -6.84 6.59
N GLY A 148 -15.11 -6.12 5.48
CA GLY A 148 -16.25 -5.40 4.92
C GLY A 148 -15.85 -4.40 3.85
N TRP A 149 -16.62 -3.32 3.77
CA TRP A 149 -16.59 -2.38 2.64
C TRP A 149 -16.55 -0.93 3.14
N VAL A 150 -15.56 -0.17 2.68
CA VAL A 150 -15.51 1.29 2.83
C VAL A 150 -15.65 1.92 1.46
N THR A 151 -16.70 2.70 1.23
CA THR A 151 -16.98 3.34 -0.05
C THR A 151 -16.72 4.85 0.01
N VAL A 152 -15.71 5.32 -0.72
CA VAL A 152 -15.46 6.74 -0.98
C VAL A 152 -16.25 7.13 -2.23
N TYR A 153 -17.27 7.98 -2.09
CA TYR A 153 -18.18 8.31 -3.18
C TYR A 153 -18.37 9.82 -3.40
N GLY A 154 -18.77 10.21 -4.61
CA GLY A 154 -18.91 11.61 -5.02
C GLY A 154 -18.76 11.78 -6.54
N MET A 155 -18.93 13.01 -7.04
CA MET A 155 -18.91 13.30 -8.47
C MET A 155 -17.61 12.89 -9.20
N ALA A 156 -17.68 12.74 -10.52
CA ALA A 156 -16.49 12.55 -11.35
C ALA A 156 -15.50 13.71 -11.13
N GLY A 157 -14.20 13.41 -11.07
CA GLY A 157 -13.17 14.45 -10.94
C GLY A 157 -13.02 15.08 -9.54
N CYS A 158 -13.87 14.78 -8.55
CA CYS A 158 -13.77 15.39 -7.21
C CYS A 158 -12.57 14.89 -6.35
N GLY A 159 -11.71 14.03 -6.91
CA GLY A 159 -10.46 13.60 -6.28
C GLY A 159 -10.55 12.34 -5.41
N LYS A 160 -11.60 11.51 -5.52
CA LYS A 160 -11.77 10.27 -4.74
C LYS A 160 -10.55 9.34 -4.78
N THR A 161 -10.07 9.02 -5.98
CA THR A 161 -8.89 8.19 -6.24
C THR A 161 -7.65 8.75 -5.50
N VAL A 162 -7.44 10.06 -5.60
CA VAL A 162 -6.33 10.76 -4.94
C VAL A 162 -6.47 10.69 -3.42
N LEU A 163 -7.67 10.91 -2.89
CA LEU A 163 -7.96 10.84 -1.46
C LEU A 163 -7.80 9.43 -0.90
N ALA A 164 -8.27 8.40 -1.61
CA ALA A 164 -8.11 7.01 -1.23
C ALA A 164 -6.63 6.61 -1.19
N ALA A 165 -5.85 6.96 -2.22
CA ALA A 165 -4.41 6.73 -2.22
C ALA A 165 -3.69 7.51 -1.11
N GLU A 166 -4.13 8.74 -0.83
CA GLU A 166 -3.55 9.59 0.22
C GLU A 166 -3.82 9.04 1.63
N ALA A 167 -5.02 8.50 1.88
CA ALA A 167 -5.35 7.88 3.16
C ALA A 167 -4.43 6.70 3.51
N LEU A 168 -3.88 6.03 2.49
CA LEU A 168 -2.95 4.91 2.64
C LEU A 168 -1.49 5.34 2.79
N ARG A 169 -1.16 6.63 2.61
CA ARG A 169 0.19 7.18 2.84
C ARG A 169 0.44 7.47 4.32
N ASP A 170 0.05 6.53 5.18
CA ASP A 170 0.20 6.61 6.62
C ASP A 170 0.79 5.31 7.17
N HIS A 171 1.88 5.43 7.92
CA HIS A 171 2.59 4.27 8.46
C HIS A 171 1.73 3.42 9.40
N LYS A 172 0.92 4.04 10.26
CA LYS A 172 0.10 3.29 11.23
C LYS A 172 -1.02 2.55 10.53
N ILE A 173 -1.68 3.18 9.55
CA ILE A 173 -2.69 2.52 8.73
C ILE A 173 -2.11 1.28 8.06
N LEU A 174 -0.95 1.38 7.40
CA LEU A 174 -0.38 0.23 6.69
C LEU A 174 0.19 -0.84 7.63
N ASN A 175 0.83 -0.45 8.73
CA ASN A 175 1.50 -1.39 9.63
C ASN A 175 0.53 -2.07 10.61
N GLU A 176 -0.39 -1.31 11.19
CA GLU A 176 -1.29 -1.81 12.25
C GLU A 176 -2.58 -2.38 11.66
N CYS A 177 -3.20 -1.69 10.67
CA CYS A 177 -4.48 -2.11 10.11
C CYS A 177 -4.34 -3.16 9.00
N PHE A 178 -3.36 -2.98 8.12
CA PHE A 178 -3.22 -3.80 6.91
C PHE A 178 -1.81 -4.40 6.72
N PRO A 179 -1.28 -5.16 7.69
CA PRO A 179 0.07 -5.72 7.61
C PRO A 179 0.23 -6.76 6.47
N GLY A 180 -0.88 -7.28 5.93
CA GLY A 180 -0.87 -8.12 4.73
C GLY A 180 -0.64 -7.34 3.44
N GLY A 181 -0.47 -6.02 3.50
CA GLY A 181 -0.25 -5.15 2.36
C GLY A 181 -1.53 -4.59 1.75
N VAL A 182 -1.36 -3.83 0.66
CA VAL A 182 -2.44 -3.19 -0.09
C VAL A 182 -2.36 -3.67 -1.54
N HIS A 183 -3.50 -3.92 -2.18
CA HIS A 183 -3.55 -4.28 -3.61
C HIS A 183 -4.56 -3.40 -4.35
N TRP A 184 -4.06 -2.52 -5.21
CA TRP A 184 -4.86 -1.59 -5.99
C TRP A 184 -5.28 -2.18 -7.33
N VAL A 185 -6.57 -2.05 -7.66
CA VAL A 185 -7.16 -2.47 -8.92
C VAL A 185 -7.93 -1.29 -9.52
N SER A 186 -7.45 -0.78 -10.65
CA SER A 186 -8.22 0.16 -11.47
C SER A 186 -9.32 -0.61 -12.20
N VAL A 187 -10.56 -0.44 -11.76
CA VAL A 187 -11.74 -1.15 -12.27
C VAL A 187 -12.32 -0.39 -13.45
N GLY A 188 -12.91 0.79 -13.24
CA GLY A 188 -13.67 1.50 -14.26
C GLY A 188 -14.96 0.78 -14.65
N ARG A 189 -15.60 1.22 -15.74
CA ARG A 189 -16.79 0.55 -16.29
C ARG A 189 -16.39 -0.77 -16.96
N GLN A 190 -17.05 -1.87 -16.59
CA GLN A 190 -16.67 -3.21 -17.02
C GLN A 190 -17.84 -3.99 -17.63
N ASP A 191 -17.52 -4.87 -18.56
CA ASP A 191 -18.34 -6.03 -18.91
C ASP A 191 -17.74 -7.31 -18.27
N LYS A 192 -18.33 -8.48 -18.54
CA LYS A 192 -17.87 -9.75 -17.94
C LYS A 192 -16.43 -10.10 -18.32
N ALA A 193 -16.05 -9.88 -19.58
CA ALA A 193 -14.71 -10.21 -20.08
C ALA A 193 -13.66 -9.24 -19.51
N GLY A 194 -13.98 -7.95 -19.48
CA GLY A 194 -13.17 -6.91 -18.86
C GLY A 194 -12.93 -7.18 -17.38
N LEU A 195 -13.97 -7.51 -16.62
CA LEU A 195 -13.81 -7.88 -15.20
C LEU A 195 -12.91 -9.10 -15.05
N LEU A 196 -13.10 -10.14 -15.87
CA LEU A 196 -12.25 -11.34 -15.83
C LEU A 196 -10.78 -10.99 -16.06
N MET A 197 -10.45 -10.13 -17.04
CA MET A 197 -9.07 -9.68 -17.25
C MET A 197 -8.50 -8.97 -16.02
N LYS A 198 -9.28 -8.11 -15.35
CA LYS A 198 -8.85 -7.46 -14.10
C LYS A 198 -8.58 -8.47 -12.99
N LEU A 199 -9.43 -9.48 -12.84
CA LEU A 199 -9.28 -10.55 -11.86
C LEU A 199 -8.07 -11.44 -12.16
N GLN A 200 -7.85 -11.81 -13.43
CA GLN A 200 -6.66 -12.57 -13.85
C GLN A 200 -5.37 -11.82 -13.53
N ASN A 201 -5.33 -10.51 -13.83
CA ASN A 201 -4.19 -9.66 -13.52
C ASN A 201 -3.93 -9.57 -12.02
N LEU A 202 -4.99 -9.45 -11.20
CA LEU A 202 -4.85 -9.45 -9.74
C LEU A 202 -4.34 -10.79 -9.22
N CYS A 203 -4.91 -11.92 -9.69
CA CYS A 203 -4.46 -13.25 -9.28
C CYS A 203 -2.98 -13.48 -9.62
N THR A 204 -2.56 -13.11 -10.83
CA THR A 204 -1.16 -13.25 -11.27
C THR A 204 -0.22 -12.41 -10.41
N ARG A 205 -0.65 -11.20 -10.02
CA ARG A 205 0.14 -10.32 -9.16
C ARG A 205 0.29 -10.85 -7.73
N LEU A 206 -0.73 -11.55 -7.23
CA LEU A 206 -0.72 -12.14 -5.88
C LEU A 206 0.03 -13.49 -5.84
N ASP A 207 0.00 -14.25 -6.93
CA ASP A 207 0.65 -15.57 -7.05
C ASP A 207 1.94 -15.50 -7.90
N GLN A 208 2.85 -14.57 -7.60
CA GLN A 208 4.09 -14.37 -8.37
C GLN A 208 5.00 -15.61 -8.40
N GLU A 209 4.94 -16.42 -7.34
CA GLU A 209 5.68 -17.67 -7.21
C GLU A 209 4.89 -18.88 -7.76
N ALA A 210 3.70 -18.65 -8.33
CA ALA A 210 2.81 -19.65 -8.91
C ALA A 210 2.56 -20.86 -7.99
N LYS A 211 2.33 -20.60 -6.70
CA LYS A 211 2.06 -21.59 -5.65
C LYS A 211 0.72 -22.27 -5.81
N TYR A 212 -0.29 -21.56 -6.33
CA TYR A 212 -1.63 -22.11 -6.52
C TYR A 212 -1.87 -22.59 -7.94
N SER A 213 -1.45 -21.81 -8.93
CA SER A 213 -1.66 -22.20 -10.33
C SER A 213 -0.73 -21.48 -11.29
N GLN A 214 -0.22 -22.23 -12.25
CA GLN A 214 0.59 -21.73 -13.37
C GLN A 214 -0.26 -21.07 -14.47
N ARG A 215 -1.60 -21.23 -14.44
CA ARG A 215 -2.51 -20.65 -15.44
C ARG A 215 -3.41 -19.57 -14.83
N PRO A 216 -3.81 -18.56 -15.61
CA PRO A 216 -4.84 -17.63 -15.17
C PRO A 216 -6.20 -18.34 -14.97
N PRO A 217 -7.07 -17.81 -14.09
CA PRO A 217 -8.45 -18.30 -13.96
C PRO A 217 -9.24 -18.07 -15.26
N LEU A 218 -10.12 -18.99 -15.63
CA LEU A 218 -10.86 -18.96 -16.90
C LEU A 218 -12.21 -18.25 -16.79
N ASN A 219 -12.69 -18.01 -15.57
CA ASN A 219 -13.93 -17.30 -15.30
C ASN A 219 -13.87 -16.58 -13.93
N ALA A 220 -14.85 -15.71 -13.69
CA ALA A 220 -14.88 -14.86 -12.49
C ALA A 220 -15.07 -15.66 -11.18
N GLU A 221 -15.77 -16.79 -11.23
CA GLU A 221 -16.00 -17.66 -10.08
C GLU A 221 -14.72 -18.36 -9.64
N GLU A 222 -13.98 -18.94 -10.60
CA GLU A 222 -12.66 -19.51 -10.37
C GLU A 222 -11.69 -18.45 -9.83
N ALA A 223 -11.71 -17.25 -10.41
CA ALA A 223 -10.87 -16.15 -9.95
C ALA A 223 -11.21 -15.75 -8.51
N ARG A 224 -12.50 -15.61 -8.19
CA ARG A 224 -12.99 -15.30 -6.83
C ARG A 224 -12.50 -16.33 -5.83
N GLU A 225 -12.62 -17.63 -6.14
CA GLU A 225 -12.21 -18.69 -5.22
C GLU A 225 -10.69 -18.70 -5.00
N ARG A 226 -9.91 -18.48 -6.05
CA ARG A 226 -8.45 -18.33 -5.93
C ARG A 226 -8.07 -17.11 -5.09
N LEU A 227 -8.70 -15.96 -5.33
CA LEU A 227 -8.49 -14.75 -4.52
C LEU A 227 -8.81 -15.01 -3.05
N ARG A 228 -9.91 -15.71 -2.76
CA ARG A 228 -10.28 -16.10 -1.40
C ARG A 228 -9.18 -16.91 -0.72
N LEU A 229 -8.57 -17.86 -1.42
CA LEU A 229 -7.48 -18.67 -0.86
C LEU A 229 -6.21 -17.82 -0.63
N MET A 230 -5.81 -17.00 -1.62
CA MET A 230 -4.61 -16.17 -1.52
C MET A 230 -4.72 -15.11 -0.42
N VAL A 231 -5.84 -14.38 -0.36
CA VAL A 231 -6.05 -13.35 0.67
C VAL A 231 -6.05 -13.95 2.07
N ASN A 232 -6.66 -15.12 2.26
CA ASN A 232 -6.74 -15.73 3.60
C ASN A 232 -5.45 -16.43 4.03
N ARG A 233 -4.67 -16.99 3.09
CA ARG A 233 -3.49 -17.81 3.43
C ARG A 233 -2.16 -17.10 3.23
N MET A 234 -2.03 -16.25 2.21
CA MET A 234 -0.78 -15.58 1.87
C MET A 234 -0.75 -14.12 2.32
N TYR A 235 -1.88 -13.43 2.22
CA TYR A 235 -1.98 -12.00 2.52
C TYR A 235 -3.01 -11.70 3.62
N PRO A 236 -2.91 -12.35 4.80
CA PRO A 236 -3.89 -12.15 5.86
C PRO A 236 -3.93 -10.69 6.28
N ARG A 237 -5.16 -10.15 6.41
CA ARG A 237 -5.40 -8.74 6.72
C ARG A 237 -4.85 -7.76 5.67
N CYS A 238 -4.77 -8.14 4.39
CA CYS A 238 -4.53 -7.17 3.33
C CYS A 238 -5.78 -6.30 3.04
N LEU A 239 -5.56 -5.15 2.41
CA LEU A 239 -6.60 -4.29 1.86
C LEU A 239 -6.64 -4.41 0.33
N ILE A 240 -7.82 -4.68 -0.24
CA ILE A 240 -8.03 -4.57 -1.69
C ILE A 240 -8.67 -3.21 -1.98
N VAL A 241 -8.10 -2.46 -2.92
CA VAL A 241 -8.66 -1.17 -3.35
C VAL A 241 -9.24 -1.32 -4.75
N LEU A 242 -10.53 -1.01 -4.91
CA LEU A 242 -11.26 -1.06 -6.17
C LEU A 242 -11.59 0.37 -6.61
N ASP A 243 -10.86 0.85 -7.61
CA ASP A 243 -10.96 2.23 -8.07
C ASP A 243 -11.91 2.39 -9.26
N ASP A 244 -12.80 3.37 -9.16
CA ASP A 244 -13.86 3.72 -10.10
C ASP A 244 -14.81 2.55 -10.39
N VAL A 245 -15.46 2.01 -9.35
CA VAL A 245 -16.49 0.97 -9.50
C VAL A 245 -17.81 1.60 -9.95
N TRP A 246 -18.42 1.04 -11.01
CA TRP A 246 -19.68 1.52 -11.57
C TRP A 246 -20.88 0.69 -11.15
N ASP A 247 -20.74 -0.63 -11.08
CA ASP A 247 -21.87 -1.54 -10.90
C ASP A 247 -21.64 -2.51 -9.72
N SER A 248 -22.69 -2.77 -8.95
CA SER A 248 -22.65 -3.66 -7.77
C SER A 248 -22.26 -5.11 -8.10
N TRP A 249 -22.57 -5.58 -9.32
CA TRP A 249 -22.26 -6.96 -9.73
C TRP A 249 -20.75 -7.23 -9.76
N VAL A 250 -19.93 -6.21 -10.00
CA VAL A 250 -18.46 -6.32 -9.98
C VAL A 250 -17.97 -6.75 -8.60
N LEU A 251 -18.58 -6.20 -7.54
CA LEU A 251 -18.17 -6.44 -6.16
C LEU A 251 -18.45 -7.88 -5.70
N LYS A 252 -19.37 -8.61 -6.36
CA LYS A 252 -19.61 -10.03 -6.08
C LYS A 252 -18.36 -10.89 -6.28
N ALA A 253 -17.48 -10.52 -7.20
CA ALA A 253 -16.20 -11.21 -7.41
C ALA A 253 -15.19 -11.01 -6.26
N PHE A 254 -15.40 -9.97 -5.44
CA PHE A 254 -14.55 -9.61 -4.30
C PHE A 254 -15.23 -9.87 -2.95
N ASP A 255 -16.44 -10.43 -2.94
CA ASP A 255 -17.13 -10.86 -1.73
C ASP A 255 -16.52 -12.18 -1.23
N ILE A 256 -15.33 -12.07 -0.64
CA ILE A 256 -14.48 -13.18 -0.18
C ILE A 256 -14.05 -13.01 1.28
N GLN A 257 -14.86 -12.28 2.07
CA GLN A 257 -14.59 -11.90 3.47
C GLN A 257 -13.28 -11.11 3.65
N CYS A 258 -12.93 -10.31 2.65
CA CYS A 258 -11.76 -9.44 2.68
C CYS A 258 -12.11 -8.01 3.12
N ARG A 259 -11.09 -7.16 3.22
CA ARG A 259 -11.23 -5.73 3.53
C ARG A 259 -11.12 -4.96 2.22
N VAL A 260 -12.16 -4.21 1.87
CA VAL A 260 -12.23 -3.53 0.57
C VAL A 260 -12.46 -2.04 0.74
N LEU A 261 -11.60 -1.23 0.11
CA LEU A 261 -11.80 0.19 -0.09
C LEU A 261 -12.26 0.43 -1.53
N ILE A 262 -13.35 1.15 -1.72
CA ILE A 262 -13.96 1.40 -3.03
C ILE A 262 -13.93 2.89 -3.31
N THR A 263 -13.61 3.29 -4.54
CA THR A 263 -13.99 4.61 -5.06
C THR A 263 -15.11 4.43 -6.08
N SER A 264 -16.16 5.23 -5.97
CA SER A 264 -17.34 5.13 -6.84
C SER A 264 -18.00 6.48 -7.05
N ARG A 265 -18.78 6.63 -8.12
CA ARG A 265 -19.70 7.77 -8.25
C ARG A 265 -21.00 7.56 -7.48
N ASP A 266 -21.35 6.30 -7.27
CA ASP A 266 -22.60 5.87 -6.67
C ASP A 266 -22.33 5.15 -5.34
N LYS A 267 -22.98 5.62 -4.28
CA LYS A 267 -22.93 5.00 -2.95
C LYS A 267 -23.60 3.61 -2.94
N SER A 268 -24.61 3.41 -3.79
CA SER A 268 -25.47 2.22 -3.77
C SER A 268 -24.79 0.94 -4.25
N VAL A 269 -23.60 1.04 -4.84
CA VAL A 269 -22.87 -0.13 -5.39
C VAL A 269 -22.65 -1.23 -4.35
N THR A 270 -22.60 -0.90 -3.06
CA THR A 270 -22.43 -1.86 -1.95
C THR A 270 -23.74 -2.34 -1.32
N ASP A 271 -24.91 -1.86 -1.74
CA ASP A 271 -26.18 -2.10 -1.04
C ASP A 271 -26.55 -3.59 -1.01
N SER A 272 -26.32 -4.30 -2.13
CA SER A 272 -26.59 -5.73 -2.25
C SER A 272 -25.59 -6.64 -1.52
N LEU A 273 -24.51 -6.09 -0.96
CA LEU A 273 -23.48 -6.87 -0.30
C LEU A 273 -23.77 -7.04 1.20
N PRO A 274 -23.49 -8.22 1.77
CA PRO A 274 -23.60 -8.44 3.20
C PRO A 274 -22.41 -7.82 3.97
N GLY A 275 -22.57 -7.74 5.29
CA GLY A 275 -21.48 -7.38 6.21
C GLY A 275 -21.33 -5.88 6.48
N PHE A 276 -20.22 -5.53 7.14
CA PHE A 276 -19.87 -4.17 7.54
C PHE A 276 -19.73 -3.25 6.32
N LYS A 277 -20.41 -2.10 6.34
CA LYS A 277 -20.41 -1.11 5.27
C LYS A 277 -20.30 0.30 5.84
N GLU A 278 -19.35 1.07 5.37
CA GLU A 278 -19.19 2.48 5.69
C GLU A 278 -19.02 3.30 4.41
N ALA A 279 -19.49 4.55 4.42
CA ALA A 279 -19.39 5.41 3.25
C ALA A 279 -18.85 6.79 3.64
N VAL A 280 -17.92 7.31 2.84
CA VAL A 280 -17.33 8.64 2.98
C VAL A 280 -17.69 9.46 1.75
N HIS A 281 -18.50 10.50 1.93
CA HIS A 281 -18.83 11.44 0.87
C HIS A 281 -17.66 12.39 0.60
N VAL A 282 -17.33 12.58 -0.67
CA VAL A 282 -16.38 13.57 -1.16
C VAL A 282 -17.14 14.65 -1.88
N ASP A 283 -17.20 15.83 -1.25
CA ASP A 283 -17.85 16.99 -1.81
C ASP A 283 -17.23 17.36 -3.15
N SER A 284 -18.10 17.67 -4.11
CA SER A 284 -17.75 18.09 -5.47
C SER A 284 -17.03 19.44 -5.49
N GLU A 285 -17.29 20.27 -4.50
CA GLU A 285 -16.67 21.57 -4.34
C GLU A 285 -15.30 21.43 -3.69
N LEU A 286 -14.30 22.04 -4.34
CA LEU A 286 -13.02 22.28 -3.71
C LEU A 286 -13.10 23.62 -2.96
N GLU A 287 -12.66 23.63 -1.70
CA GLU A 287 -12.56 24.88 -0.94
C GLU A 287 -11.75 25.91 -1.75
N HIS A 288 -12.29 27.12 -1.89
CA HIS A 288 -11.69 28.13 -2.76
C HIS A 288 -10.22 28.44 -2.40
N SER A 289 -9.86 28.41 -1.11
CA SER A 289 -8.47 28.52 -0.63
C SER A 289 -7.56 27.42 -1.19
N LYS A 290 -8.07 26.18 -1.28
CA LYS A 290 -7.37 25.02 -1.84
C LYS A 290 -7.24 25.13 -3.35
N GLY A 291 -8.22 25.70 -4.04
CA GLY A 291 -8.13 26.03 -5.46
C GLY A 291 -6.99 27.00 -5.75
N LEU A 292 -6.90 28.10 -4.99
CA LEU A 292 -5.78 29.05 -5.09
C LEU A 292 -4.44 28.39 -4.76
N GLU A 293 -4.40 27.51 -3.75
CA GLU A 293 -3.19 26.76 -3.41
C GLU A 293 -2.70 25.90 -4.61
N ILE A 294 -3.61 25.24 -5.33
CA ILE A 294 -3.27 24.49 -6.55
C ILE A 294 -2.64 25.42 -7.59
N LEU A 295 -3.28 26.55 -7.92
CA LEU A 295 -2.76 27.50 -8.90
C LEU A 295 -1.39 28.06 -8.50
N SER A 296 -1.23 28.42 -7.23
CA SER A 296 0.02 28.96 -6.69
C SER A 296 1.18 27.98 -6.87
N ARG A 297 0.93 26.68 -6.62
CA ARG A 297 1.92 25.60 -6.80
C ARG A 297 2.24 25.36 -8.28
N PHE A 298 1.25 25.44 -9.17
CA PHE A 298 1.49 25.34 -10.62
C PHE A 298 2.37 26.48 -11.15
N LEU A 299 2.13 27.70 -10.67
CA LEU A 299 2.86 28.89 -11.10
C LEU A 299 4.16 29.12 -10.32
N ASN A 300 4.42 28.32 -9.29
CA ASN A 300 5.54 28.46 -8.37
C ASN A 300 5.64 29.88 -7.75
N ILE A 301 4.49 30.44 -7.36
CA ILE A 301 4.39 31.73 -6.66
C ILE A 301 3.59 31.55 -5.37
N LYS A 302 3.64 32.54 -4.47
CA LYS A 302 2.82 32.53 -3.25
C LYS A 302 1.34 32.77 -3.60
N ALA A 303 0.43 32.19 -2.82
CA ALA A 303 -1.00 32.33 -3.06
C ALA A 303 -1.47 33.80 -2.98
N GLU A 304 -0.83 34.62 -2.15
CA GLU A 304 -1.12 36.05 -2.01
C GLU A 304 -0.65 36.88 -3.21
N ALA A 305 0.27 36.35 -4.01
CA ALA A 305 0.79 36.98 -5.22
C ALA A 305 -0.01 36.61 -6.48
N LEU A 306 -1.05 35.77 -6.35
CA LEU A 306 -1.92 35.44 -7.48
C LEU A 306 -2.69 36.67 -7.95
N PRO A 307 -2.81 36.88 -9.27
CA PRO A 307 -3.59 37.99 -9.79
C PRO A 307 -5.08 37.77 -9.50
N SER A 308 -5.88 38.84 -9.47
CA SER A 308 -7.31 38.76 -9.11
C SER A 308 -8.12 37.82 -10.01
N GLN A 309 -7.67 37.63 -11.26
CA GLN A 309 -8.22 36.67 -12.22
C GLN A 309 -8.18 35.22 -11.71
N ALA A 310 -7.24 34.86 -10.83
CA ALA A 310 -7.16 33.51 -10.25
C ALA A 310 -8.45 33.14 -9.49
N HIS A 311 -9.07 34.11 -8.82
CA HIS A 311 -10.35 33.89 -8.13
C HIS A 311 -11.49 33.55 -9.10
N ASN A 312 -11.51 34.18 -10.28
CA ASN A 312 -12.52 33.91 -11.29
C ASN A 312 -12.34 32.52 -11.90
N ILE A 313 -11.09 32.12 -12.19
CA ILE A 313 -10.75 30.78 -12.68
C ILE A 313 -11.24 29.71 -11.70
N ILE A 314 -11.01 29.88 -10.40
CA ILE A 314 -11.47 28.91 -9.39
C ILE A 314 -12.98 28.83 -9.33
N LYS A 315 -13.69 29.97 -9.38
CA LYS A 315 -15.17 29.99 -9.42
C LYS A 315 -15.75 29.29 -10.64
N GLU A 316 -15.14 29.44 -11.81
CA GLU A 316 -15.57 28.76 -13.04
C GLU A 316 -15.21 27.27 -13.07
N SER A 317 -14.06 26.90 -12.50
CA SER A 317 -13.57 25.52 -12.49
C SER A 317 -14.26 24.63 -11.45
N PHE A 318 -14.74 25.22 -10.35
CA PHE A 318 -15.43 24.53 -9.26
C PHE A 318 -16.71 25.29 -8.88
N PRO A 319 -17.73 25.31 -9.75
CA PRO A 319 -18.96 26.02 -9.46
C PRO A 319 -19.65 25.43 -8.22
N SER A 320 -20.06 26.30 -7.30
CA SER A 320 -20.89 25.95 -6.16
C SER A 320 -22.17 25.25 -6.65
N ALA A 321 -22.66 24.25 -5.91
CA ALA A 321 -23.89 23.51 -6.20
C ALA A 321 -25.10 24.45 -6.38
N THR A 322 -25.07 25.64 -5.76
CA THR A 322 -26.08 26.70 -5.96
C THR A 322 -26.08 27.30 -7.37
N ALA A 323 -24.93 27.37 -8.06
CA ALA A 323 -24.82 27.90 -9.42
C ALA A 323 -25.26 26.90 -10.50
N THR A 324 -25.19 25.60 -10.21
CA THR A 324 -25.68 24.55 -11.11
C THR A 324 -27.20 24.34 -11.05
N GLY A 325 -27.85 24.80 -9.98
CA GLY A 325 -29.32 24.74 -9.85
C GLY A 325 -30.06 25.72 -10.77
N GLU A 326 -29.46 26.88 -11.07
CA GLU A 326 -30.08 27.89 -11.97
C GLU A 326 -29.90 27.56 -13.46
N LYS A 327 -28.92 26.73 -13.84
CA LYS A 327 -28.67 26.37 -15.25
C LYS A 327 -29.38 25.11 -15.74
N LEU A 328 -30.16 24.44 -14.88
CA LEU A 328 -30.96 23.25 -15.26
C LEU A 328 -32.45 23.56 -15.44
N PHE A 329 -32.86 24.83 -15.32
CA PHE A 329 -34.22 25.31 -15.61
C PHE A 329 -34.20 26.54 -16.53
N GLN A 330 -33.44 26.48 -17.63
CA GLN A 330 -33.67 27.29 -18.84
C GLN A 330 -33.38 26.45 -20.08
#